data_AF-A0A2T0WV89-F1
#
_entry.id   AF-A0A2T0WV89-F1
#
_cell.length_a   1.000
_cell.length_b   1.000
_cell.length_c   1.000
_cell.angle_alpha   90.00
_cell.angle_beta   90.00
_cell.angle_gamma   90.00
#
_symmetry.space_group_name_H-M   'P 1'
#
loop_
_entity.id
_entity.type
_entity.pdbx_description
1 polymer ?
#
loop_
_entity_poly.entity_id
_entity_poly.type
_entity_poly.pdbx_seq_one_letter_code
_entity_poly.pdbx_strand_id
1 'polypeptide(L)'
;MSNKKTGAAPTAAPSPEEIIDTLTAENTALKAENEKLAKELEEAKNEVADAKEYVEELKDQLKDSGSKENKGPVITIGKEKYRVTKGMRTKDGALSPSDIAADLALCKKLVEKNSTIVVKL
;
A
#
# COMPACT_ATOMS: atom_id res chain seq x y z
N MET A 1 73.79 32.16 -6.96
CA MET A 1 72.66 31.22 -7.12
C MET A 1 71.48 31.78 -6.36
N SER A 2 70.40 32.08 -7.07
CA SER A 2 69.22 32.80 -6.59
C SER A 2 68.21 31.82 -6.00
N ASN A 3 67.93 31.89 -4.70
CA ASN A 3 66.79 31.18 -4.12
C ASN A 3 65.60 32.14 -3.98
N LYS A 4 64.72 32.07 -4.99
CA LYS A 4 63.43 32.75 -5.05
C LYS A 4 62.47 32.06 -4.07
N LYS A 5 62.32 32.65 -2.88
CA LYS A 5 61.31 32.23 -1.89
C LYS A 5 59.95 32.74 -2.39
N THR A 6 59.15 31.86 -2.98
CA THR A 6 57.76 32.13 -3.37
C THR A 6 56.93 32.31 -2.10
N GLY A 7 56.63 33.56 -1.76
CA GLY A 7 55.66 33.89 -0.71
C GLY A 7 54.26 33.51 -1.18
N ALA A 8 53.68 32.49 -0.56
CA ALA A 8 52.22 32.35 -0.53
C ALA A 8 51.71 33.52 0.33
N ALA A 9 50.95 34.42 -0.28
CA ALA A 9 50.22 35.45 0.44
C ALA A 9 49.26 34.76 1.43
N PRO A 10 49.13 35.26 2.68
CA PRO A 10 48.09 34.76 3.57
C PRO A 10 46.74 35.04 2.90
N THR A 11 45.94 34.00 2.67
CA THR A 11 44.50 34.17 2.42
C THR A 11 43.96 34.96 3.60
N ALA A 12 43.62 36.23 3.36
CA ALA A 12 43.08 37.11 4.39
C ALA A 12 41.83 36.43 4.97
N ALA A 13 41.79 36.28 6.29
CA ALA A 13 40.58 35.83 6.96
C ALA A 13 39.44 36.80 6.59
N PRO A 14 38.24 36.28 6.28
CA PRO A 14 37.11 37.12 5.89
C PRO A 14 36.84 38.15 6.98
N SER A 15 36.54 39.36 6.56
CA SER A 15 36.20 40.44 7.48
C SER A 15 34.93 40.10 8.26
N PRO A 16 34.74 40.66 9.46
CA PRO A 16 33.52 40.43 10.24
C PRO A 16 32.23 40.75 9.45
N GLU A 17 32.27 41.73 8.54
CA GLU A 17 31.15 42.10 7.69
C GLU A 17 30.83 41.01 6.66
N GLU A 18 31.83 40.45 5.99
CA GLU A 18 31.65 39.34 5.04
C GLU A 18 31.11 38.07 5.72
N ILE A 19 31.51 37.81 6.97
CA ILE A 19 30.99 36.71 7.79
C ILE A 19 29.51 36.95 8.14
N ILE A 20 29.14 38.18 8.49
CA ILE A 20 27.74 38.53 8.80
C ILE A 20 26.86 38.37 7.56
N ASP A 21 27.33 38.81 6.40
CA ASP A 21 26.57 38.68 5.14
C ASP A 21 26.37 37.21 4.75
N THR A 22 27.41 36.38 4.87
CA THR A 22 27.31 34.94 4.60
C THR A 22 26.36 34.25 5.58
N LEU A 23 26.49 34.52 6.89
CA LEU A 23 25.60 33.95 7.89
C LEU A 23 24.14 34.42 7.73
N THR A 24 23.93 35.63 7.22
CA THR A 24 22.59 36.16 6.95
C THR A 24 21.99 35.44 5.74
N ALA A 25 22.75 35.26 4.66
CA ALA A 25 22.32 34.51 3.49
C ALA A 25 22.01 33.04 3.84
N GLU A 26 22.88 32.37 4.60
CA GLU A 26 22.66 31.01 5.07
C GLU A 26 21.40 30.91 5.95
N ASN A 27 21.18 31.85 6.86
CA ASN A 27 19.96 31.88 7.68
C ASN A 27 18.69 32.03 6.83
N THR A 28 18.73 32.87 5.78
CA THR A 28 17.56 33.02 4.89
C THR A 28 17.29 31.76 4.09
N ALA A 29 18.33 31.08 3.60
CA ALA A 29 18.20 29.82 2.88
C ALA A 29 17.66 28.70 3.80
N LEU A 30 18.22 28.56 5.00
CA LEU A 30 17.78 27.58 5.99
C LEU A 30 16.35 27.81 6.47
N LYS A 31 15.90 29.06 6.57
CA LYS A 31 14.49 29.38 6.87
C LYS A 31 13.57 28.93 5.73
N ALA A 32 13.92 29.22 4.49
CA ALA A 32 13.14 28.78 3.33
C ALA A 32 13.08 27.25 3.22
N GLU A 33 14.19 26.56 3.49
CA GLU A 33 14.24 25.10 3.50
C GLU A 33 13.39 24.50 4.62
N ASN A 34 13.45 25.08 5.83
CA ASN A 34 12.58 24.65 6.93
C ASN A 34 11.09 24.84 6.62
N GLU A 35 10.70 25.95 5.99
CA GLU A 35 9.31 26.16 5.57
C GLU A 35 8.86 25.14 4.52
N LYS A 36 9.74 24.78 3.57
CA LYS A 36 9.46 23.76 2.56
C LYS A 36 9.29 22.38 3.21
N LEU A 37 10.22 21.98 4.08
CA LEU A 37 10.18 20.70 4.79
C LEU A 37 8.96 20.61 5.71
N ALA A 38 8.55 21.71 6.34
CA ALA A 38 7.34 21.74 7.16
C ALA A 38 6.07 21.42 6.34
N LYS A 39 5.96 21.96 5.12
CA LYS A 39 4.85 21.67 4.20
C LYS A 39 4.88 20.21 3.72
N GLU A 40 6.03 19.72 3.29
CA GLU A 40 6.18 18.32 2.86
C GLU A 40 5.83 17.34 3.98
N LEU A 41 6.16 17.68 5.23
CA LEU A 41 5.82 16.88 6.41
C LEU A 41 4.32 16.91 6.72
N GLU A 42 3.65 18.04 6.48
CA GLU A 42 2.19 18.15 6.61
C GLU A 42 1.47 17.32 5.53
N GLU A 43 1.91 17.41 4.28
CA GLU A 43 1.40 16.61 3.16
C GLU A 43 1.57 15.10 3.43
N ALA A 44 2.76 14.66 3.84
CA ALA A 44 3.03 13.26 4.16
C ALA A 44 2.18 12.76 5.35
N LYS A 45 1.88 13.62 6.34
CA LYS A 45 0.97 13.25 7.45
C LYS A 45 -0.44 13.00 6.95
N ASN A 46 -0.93 13.82 6.01
CA ASN A 46 -2.26 13.65 5.43
C ASN A 46 -2.34 12.37 4.61
N GLU A 47 -1.34 12.08 3.76
CA GLU A 47 -1.28 10.82 3.01
C GLU A 47 -1.29 9.58 3.91
N VAL A 48 -0.58 9.64 5.04
CA VAL A 48 -0.58 8.55 6.04
C VAL A 48 -1.95 8.41 6.72
N ALA A 49 -2.68 9.51 6.95
CA ALA A 49 -4.02 9.47 7.51
C ALA A 49 -5.00 8.80 6.53
N ASP A 50 -4.99 9.23 5.26
CA ASP A 50 -5.83 8.67 4.20
C ASP A 50 -5.55 7.18 3.98
N ALA A 51 -4.26 6.79 3.97
CA ALA A 51 -3.86 5.39 3.85
C ALA A 51 -4.35 4.53 5.02
N LYS A 52 -4.38 5.08 6.25
CA LYS A 52 -4.93 4.37 7.41
C LYS A 52 -6.44 4.16 7.29
N GLU A 53 -7.17 5.18 6.84
CA GLU A 53 -8.61 5.07 6.61
C GLU A 53 -8.91 4.00 5.57
N TYR A 54 -8.20 4.01 4.44
CA TYR A 54 -8.35 3.00 3.40
C TYR A 54 -8.03 1.57 3.89
N VAL A 55 -7.02 1.42 4.75
CA VAL A 55 -6.69 0.11 5.36
C VAL A 55 -7.80 -0.35 6.30
N GLU A 56 -8.41 0.53 7.09
CA GLU A 56 -9.52 0.16 7.95
C GLU A 56 -10.78 -0.20 7.14
N GLU A 57 -11.09 0.56 6.07
CA GLU A 57 -12.18 0.20 5.14
C GLU A 57 -11.95 -1.17 4.51
N LEU A 58 -10.73 -1.45 4.04
CA LEU A 58 -10.37 -2.76 3.49
C LEU A 58 -10.48 -3.87 4.54
N LYS A 59 -10.06 -3.62 5.78
CA LYS A 59 -10.21 -4.58 6.87
C LYS A 59 -11.67 -4.87 7.17
N ASP A 60 -12.53 -3.86 7.16
CA ASP A 60 -13.96 -4.05 7.40
C ASP A 60 -14.63 -4.78 6.25
N GLN A 61 -14.27 -4.47 5.00
CA GLN A 61 -14.66 -5.28 3.83
C GLN A 61 -14.20 -6.74 3.95
N LEU A 62 -12.97 -6.97 4.45
CA LEU A 62 -12.42 -8.30 4.70
C LEU A 62 -13.11 -9.04 5.86
N LYS A 63 -13.52 -8.33 6.92
CA LYS A 63 -14.32 -8.92 8.01
C LYS A 63 -15.70 -9.30 7.51
N ASP A 64 -16.30 -8.48 6.66
CA ASP A 64 -17.60 -8.75 6.06
C ASP A 64 -17.54 -9.88 5.02
N SER A 65 -16.43 -10.00 4.28
CA SER A 65 -16.19 -11.12 3.37
C SER A 65 -15.86 -12.41 4.14
N GLY A 66 -14.97 -12.34 5.13
CA GLY A 66 -14.49 -13.48 5.91
C GLY A 66 -15.49 -14.05 6.93
N SER A 67 -16.43 -13.24 7.41
CA SER A 67 -17.45 -13.70 8.37
C SER A 67 -18.58 -14.53 7.74
N LYS A 68 -18.64 -14.61 6.40
CA LYS A 68 -19.57 -15.49 5.67
C LYS A 68 -18.88 -16.65 4.94
N GLU A 69 -17.57 -16.61 4.75
CA GLU A 69 -16.82 -17.59 3.93
C GLU A 69 -16.67 -18.99 4.56
N ASN A 70 -17.01 -19.18 5.83
CA ASN A 70 -17.00 -20.49 6.48
C ASN A 70 -18.38 -21.17 6.64
N LYS A 71 -19.45 -20.63 6.04
CA LYS A 71 -20.81 -21.22 6.10
C LYS A 71 -21.30 -21.79 4.77
N GLY A 72 -20.38 -22.05 3.85
CA GLY A 72 -20.68 -22.73 2.60
C GLY A 72 -20.95 -24.23 2.78
N PRO A 73 -21.95 -24.82 2.11
CA PRO A 73 -22.16 -26.26 2.11
C PRO A 73 -20.93 -27.00 1.58
N VAL A 74 -20.60 -28.11 2.24
CA VAL A 74 -19.48 -28.99 1.85
C VAL A 74 -20.05 -30.14 1.02
N ILE A 75 -19.45 -30.35 -0.15
CA ILE A 75 -19.80 -31.42 -1.09
C ILE A 75 -18.61 -32.36 -1.27
N THR A 76 -18.89 -33.61 -1.63
CA THR A 76 -17.85 -34.59 -1.96
C THR A 76 -17.97 -34.94 -3.43
N ILE A 77 -16.88 -34.75 -4.18
CA ILE A 77 -16.79 -35.08 -5.60
C ILE A 77 -15.70 -36.13 -5.74
N GLY A 78 -16.10 -37.39 -5.98
CA GLY A 78 -15.16 -38.51 -5.99
C GLY A 78 -14.60 -38.78 -4.58
N LYS A 79 -13.28 -38.64 -4.42
CA LYS A 79 -12.57 -38.84 -3.12
C LYS A 79 -12.27 -37.52 -2.41
N GLU A 80 -12.57 -36.39 -3.04
CA GLU A 80 -12.14 -35.07 -2.59
C GLU A 80 -13.33 -34.27 -2.06
N LYS A 81 -13.07 -33.47 -1.02
CA LYS A 81 -14.06 -32.59 -0.40
C LYS A 81 -13.87 -31.18 -0.93
N TYR A 82 -14.99 -30.52 -1.18
CA TYR A 82 -15.03 -29.17 -1.70
C TYR A 82 -16.05 -28.35 -0.92
N ARG A 83 -15.82 -27.05 -0.78
CA ARG A 83 -16.74 -26.10 -0.17
C ARG A 83 -17.21 -25.10 -1.20
N VAL A 84 -18.52 -24.90 -1.27
CA VAL A 84 -19.11 -23.84 -2.09
C VAL A 84 -19.11 -22.54 -1.28
N THR A 85 -18.22 -21.62 -1.61
CA THR A 85 -17.97 -20.41 -0.79
C THR A 85 -18.89 -19.25 -1.15
N LYS A 86 -19.43 -19.22 -2.38
CA LYS A 86 -20.28 -18.13 -2.87
C LYS A 86 -21.38 -18.61 -3.82
N GLY A 87 -22.42 -17.79 -3.98
CA GLY A 87 -23.46 -18.01 -4.98
C GLY A 87 -22.98 -17.65 -6.40
N MET A 88 -23.80 -17.91 -7.40
CA MET A 88 -23.52 -17.56 -8.78
C MET A 88 -24.77 -17.02 -9.47
N ARG A 89 -24.60 -16.06 -10.38
CA ARG A 89 -25.71 -15.53 -11.18
C ARG A 89 -25.69 -16.20 -12.55
N THR A 90 -26.80 -16.85 -12.90
CA THR A 90 -27.03 -17.46 -14.21
C THR A 90 -28.03 -16.62 -15.00
N LYS A 91 -28.29 -17.00 -16.25
CA LYS A 91 -29.32 -16.36 -17.09
C LYS A 91 -30.73 -16.54 -16.50
N ASP A 92 -30.92 -17.59 -15.72
CA ASP A 92 -32.21 -17.99 -15.15
C ASP A 92 -32.44 -17.46 -13.73
N GLY A 93 -31.42 -16.84 -13.11
CA GLY A 93 -31.54 -16.25 -11.78
C GLY A 93 -30.25 -16.24 -10.97
N ALA A 94 -30.35 -15.90 -9.69
CA ALA A 94 -29.24 -16.03 -8.74
C ALA A 94 -29.35 -17.38 -8.02
N LEU A 95 -28.31 -18.21 -8.12
CA LEU A 95 -28.17 -19.47 -7.39
C LEU A 95 -27.44 -19.21 -6.08
N SER A 96 -28.02 -19.69 -4.97
CA SER A 96 -27.36 -19.66 -3.67
C SER A 96 -26.28 -20.74 -3.58
N PRO A 97 -25.33 -20.65 -2.63
CA PRO A 97 -24.35 -21.71 -2.38
C PRO A 97 -24.99 -23.10 -2.16
N SER A 98 -26.18 -23.15 -1.55
CA SER A 98 -26.94 -24.39 -1.33
C SER A 98 -27.48 -24.97 -2.63
N ASP A 99 -27.99 -24.14 -3.53
CA ASP A 99 -28.51 -24.59 -4.83
C ASP A 99 -27.38 -25.13 -5.71
N ILE A 100 -26.22 -24.49 -5.66
CA ILE A 100 -25.02 -24.95 -6.35
C ILE A 100 -24.57 -26.30 -5.77
N ALA A 101 -24.50 -26.43 -4.45
CA ALA A 101 -24.10 -27.67 -3.78
C ALA A 101 -25.07 -28.85 -4.03
N ALA A 102 -26.35 -28.57 -4.27
CA ALA A 102 -27.32 -29.59 -4.65
C ALA A 102 -27.10 -30.12 -6.08
N ASP A 103 -26.52 -29.32 -6.98
CA ASP A 103 -26.17 -29.73 -8.34
C ASP A 103 -24.71 -30.20 -8.45
N LEU A 104 -24.53 -31.51 -8.29
CA LEU A 104 -23.22 -32.16 -8.34
C LEU A 104 -22.57 -32.07 -9.74
N ALA A 105 -23.35 -31.95 -10.82
CA ALA A 105 -22.83 -31.79 -12.18
C ALA A 105 -22.30 -30.36 -12.40
N LEU A 106 -23.01 -29.36 -11.89
CA LEU A 106 -22.54 -27.98 -11.88
C LEU A 106 -21.26 -27.83 -11.05
N CYS A 107 -21.21 -28.45 -9.87
CA CYS A 107 -20.02 -28.42 -9.03
C CYS A 107 -18.79 -29.04 -9.71
N LYS A 108 -18.95 -30.18 -10.39
CA LYS A 108 -17.87 -30.78 -11.20
C LYS A 108 -17.36 -29.83 -12.27
N LYS A 109 -18.25 -29.17 -13.01
CA LYS A 109 -17.89 -28.17 -14.03
C LYS A 109 -17.16 -26.96 -13.41
N LEU A 110 -17.55 -26.53 -12.22
CA LEU A 110 -16.90 -25.42 -11.52
C LEU A 110 -15.49 -25.79 -11.04
N VAL A 111 -15.29 -27.03 -10.58
CA VAL A 111 -13.97 -27.57 -10.24
C VAL A 111 -13.09 -27.69 -11.50
N GLU A 112 -13.61 -28.26 -12.59
CA GLU A 112 -12.89 -28.37 -13.86
C GLU A 112 -12.48 -27.01 -14.44
N LYS A 113 -13.28 -25.97 -14.19
CA LYS A 113 -13.00 -24.59 -14.59
C LYS A 113 -12.10 -23.82 -13.61
N ASN A 114 -11.59 -24.46 -12.56
CA ASN A 114 -10.83 -23.80 -11.48
C ASN A 114 -11.56 -22.56 -10.93
N SER A 115 -12.88 -22.66 -10.77
CA SER A 115 -13.69 -21.54 -10.29
C SER A 115 -13.42 -21.24 -8.82
N THR A 116 -13.26 -19.96 -8.48
CA THR A 116 -13.16 -19.49 -7.09
C THR A 116 -14.45 -19.67 -6.27
N ILE A 117 -15.51 -20.19 -6.89
CA ILE A 117 -16.79 -20.51 -6.24
C ILE A 117 -16.70 -21.80 -5.40
N VAL A 118 -15.90 -22.76 -5.86
CA VAL A 118 -15.78 -24.08 -5.25
C VAL A 118 -14.33 -24.31 -4.87
N VAL A 119 -14.05 -24.33 -3.57
CA VAL A 119 -12.69 -24.43 -3.03
C VAL A 119 -12.47 -25.82 -2.48
N LYS A 120 -11.37 -26.47 -2.85
CA LYS A 120 -10.98 -27.77 -2.30
C LYS A 120 -10.62 -27.63 -0.81
N LEU A 121 -11.11 -28.57 0.00
CA LEU A 121 -10.81 -28.67 1.44
C LEU A 121 -9.63 -29.61 1.69
#